data_AF-A0A6G1BPZ8-F1
#
_entry.id   AF-A0A6G1BPZ8-F1
#
_cell.length_a   1.000
_cell.length_b   1.000
_cell.length_c   1.000
_cell.angle_alpha   90.00
_cell.angle_beta   90.00
_cell.angle_gamma   90.00
#
_symmetry.space_group_name_H-M   'P 1'
#
loop_
_entity.id
_entity.type
_entity.pdbx_description
1 polymer ?
#
loop_
_entity_poly.entity_id
_entity_poly.type
_entity_poly.pdbx_seq_one_letter_code
_entity_poly.pdbx_strand_id
1 'polypeptide(L)'
;MEVAAALAAALVPSWSAMVVLFSYLGYLAVAGAILPGKLVPGAVLPDSSRLHYRCNGLLSLLLLLGLCARCLHGMDVPYGELAYSLCLKYRALSCSLEVLNPHFMGVDLKWDIIAERLGFMLVFGDLVFIPFTFTIQGWWLLRNKVELSLLAAMVNCFIFVIGYLVFRGANKQKHVFKKNPKALIWGKPPKLVGGKLLASGYWGIARHCNYLGDILLALSFSLPCGTSSVIPYFYPTYLFILLIWRERRDEARCSEKYKEIWVEYCKLVPWRIFPYVY
;
A
#
# COMPACT_ATOMS: atom_id res chain seq x y z
N MET A 1 -29.07 21.98 -17.36
CA MET A 1 -29.83 22.05 -16.09
C MET A 1 -30.00 20.68 -15.43
N GLU A 2 -30.32 19.61 -16.18
CA GLU A 2 -30.45 18.25 -15.63
C GLU A 2 -29.19 17.69 -14.96
N VAL A 3 -28.01 17.84 -15.58
CA VAL A 3 -26.75 17.33 -14.99
C VAL A 3 -26.41 18.06 -13.69
N ALA A 4 -26.64 19.37 -13.63
CA ALA A 4 -26.41 20.16 -12.41
C ALA A 4 -27.38 19.78 -11.29
N ALA A 5 -28.66 19.53 -11.62
CA ALA A 5 -29.65 19.06 -10.66
C ALA A 5 -29.37 17.63 -10.18
N ALA A 6 -28.94 16.74 -11.07
CA ALA A 6 -28.52 15.37 -10.71
C ALA A 6 -27.26 15.36 -9.83
N LEU A 7 -26.29 16.24 -10.12
CA LEU A 7 -25.11 16.43 -9.28
C LEU A 7 -25.48 17.01 -7.91
N ALA A 8 -26.36 18.02 -7.87
CA ALA A 8 -26.85 18.60 -6.61
C ALA A 8 -27.60 17.56 -5.75
N ALA A 9 -28.42 16.71 -6.37
CA ALA A 9 -29.10 15.62 -5.68
C ALA A 9 -28.12 14.54 -5.19
N ALA A 10 -27.08 14.22 -5.97
CA ALA A 10 -26.04 13.27 -5.59
C ALA A 10 -25.13 13.78 -4.46
N LEU A 11 -25.08 15.09 -4.21
CA LEU A 11 -24.35 15.71 -3.11
C LEU A 11 -25.09 15.61 -1.77
N VAL A 12 -26.39 15.31 -1.78
CA VAL A 12 -27.16 15.11 -0.55
C VAL A 12 -27.00 13.65 -0.10
N PRO A 13 -26.31 13.38 1.02
CA PRO A 13 -26.14 12.02 1.50
C PRO A 13 -27.50 11.39 1.82
N SER A 14 -27.79 10.24 1.21
CA SER A 14 -29.00 9.48 1.53
C SER A 14 -28.90 8.92 2.95
N TRP A 15 -30.06 8.74 3.60
CA TRP A 15 -30.12 8.11 4.92
C TRP A 15 -29.49 6.70 4.92
N SER A 16 -29.71 5.92 3.85
CA SER A 16 -29.10 4.61 3.70
C SER A 16 -27.57 4.67 3.64
N ALA A 17 -26.99 5.64 2.91
CA ALA A 17 -25.54 5.81 2.82
C ALA A 17 -24.93 6.20 4.17
N MET A 18 -25.60 7.09 4.92
CA MET A 18 -25.17 7.45 6.28
C MET A 18 -25.19 6.22 7.20
N VAL A 19 -26.29 5.46 7.22
CA VAL A 19 -26.41 4.26 8.06
C VAL A 19 -25.30 3.26 7.74
N VAL A 20 -25.02 2.99 6.47
CA VAL A 20 -23.94 2.07 6.06
C VAL A 20 -22.57 2.58 6.53
N LEU A 21 -22.26 3.87 6.31
CA LEU A 21 -20.99 4.46 6.72
C LEU A 21 -20.80 4.42 8.24
N PHE A 22 -21.77 4.88 9.01
CA PHE A 22 -21.68 4.88 10.48
C PHE A 22 -21.68 3.46 11.05
N SER A 23 -22.38 2.51 10.44
CA SER A 23 -22.31 1.10 10.84
C SER A 23 -20.92 0.52 10.60
N TYR A 24 -20.30 0.85 9.46
CA TYR A 24 -18.93 0.43 9.16
C TYR A 24 -17.90 1.05 10.11
N LEU A 25 -18.01 2.36 10.39
CA LEU A 25 -17.12 3.04 11.35
C LEU A 25 -17.31 2.50 12.77
N GLY A 26 -18.56 2.27 13.18
CA GLY A 26 -18.89 1.63 14.46
C GLY A 26 -18.32 0.21 14.55
N TYR A 27 -18.43 -0.57 13.47
CA TYR A 27 -17.80 -1.88 13.37
C TYR A 27 -16.27 -1.79 13.56
N LEU A 28 -15.58 -0.89 12.87
CA LEU A 28 -14.13 -0.73 13.01
C LEU A 28 -13.72 -0.38 14.45
N ALA A 29 -14.45 0.53 15.10
CA ALA A 29 -14.19 0.93 16.48
C ALA A 29 -14.39 -0.24 17.46
N VAL A 30 -15.52 -0.96 17.34
CA VAL A 30 -15.86 -2.08 18.21
C VAL A 30 -14.94 -3.27 17.98
N ALA A 31 -14.73 -3.67 16.72
CA ALA A 31 -13.87 -4.79 16.36
C ALA A 31 -12.41 -4.52 16.77
N GLY A 32 -11.91 -3.30 16.51
CA GLY A 32 -10.57 -2.88 16.92
C GLY A 32 -10.36 -2.91 18.44
N ALA A 33 -11.37 -2.51 19.22
CA ALA A 33 -11.29 -2.47 20.68
C ALA A 33 -11.47 -3.85 21.34
N ILE A 34 -12.37 -4.69 20.83
CA ILE A 34 -12.83 -5.91 21.52
C ILE A 34 -12.11 -7.16 21.02
N LEU A 35 -11.90 -7.31 19.71
CA LEU A 35 -11.38 -8.55 19.16
C LEU A 35 -9.99 -8.88 19.72
N PRO A 36 -9.69 -10.18 19.96
CA PRO A 36 -8.39 -10.58 20.46
C PRO A 36 -7.31 -10.22 19.43
N GLY A 37 -6.19 -9.71 19.93
CA GLY A 37 -5.07 -9.27 19.11
C GLY A 37 -3.79 -9.20 19.92
N LYS A 38 -2.66 -9.30 19.22
CA LYS A 38 -1.36 -9.15 19.87
C LYS A 38 -1.16 -7.70 20.28
N LEU A 39 -0.78 -7.46 21.53
CA LEU A 39 -0.35 -6.14 21.99
C LEU A 39 1.09 -5.90 21.53
N VAL A 40 1.29 -4.84 20.75
CA VAL A 40 2.59 -4.47 20.18
C VAL A 40 3.01 -3.10 20.73
N PRO A 41 4.24 -2.96 21.25
CA PRO A 41 4.73 -1.66 21.71
C PRO A 41 4.98 -0.71 20.54
N GLY A 42 4.58 0.54 20.70
CA GLY A 42 4.81 1.63 19.77
C GLY A 42 6.22 2.21 19.83
N ALA A 43 6.41 3.32 19.10
CA ALA A 43 7.62 4.14 19.20
C ALA A 43 7.78 4.75 20.61
N VAL A 44 9.03 5.07 20.97
CA VAL A 44 9.32 5.83 22.20
C VAL A 44 8.89 7.27 21.98
N LEU A 45 8.09 7.79 22.90
CA LEU A 45 7.65 9.19 22.90
C LEU A 45 8.74 10.10 23.51
N PRO A 46 8.66 11.43 23.31
CA PRO A 46 9.64 12.37 23.87
C PRO A 46 9.78 12.31 25.40
N ASP A 47 8.73 11.88 26.11
CA ASP A 47 8.71 11.64 27.55
C ASP A 47 9.24 10.25 27.95
N SER A 48 9.85 9.52 27.02
CA SER A 48 10.32 8.13 27.16
C SER A 48 9.23 7.07 27.37
N SER A 49 7.95 7.44 27.37
CA SER A 49 6.84 6.49 27.47
C SER A 49 6.60 5.76 26.13
N ARG A 50 5.75 4.72 26.17
CA ARG A 50 5.33 3.96 24.98
C ARG A 50 3.84 3.67 25.01
N LEU A 51 3.19 3.89 23.87
CA LEU A 51 1.83 3.41 23.65
C LEU A 51 1.84 1.93 23.25
N HIS A 52 0.80 1.20 23.65
CA HIS A 52 0.62 -0.20 23.26
C HIS A 52 -0.58 -0.33 22.35
N TYR A 53 -0.37 -0.94 21.19
CA TYR A 53 -1.40 -1.09 20.15
C TYR A 53 -1.88 -2.54 20.10
N ARG A 54 -3.21 -2.72 20.14
CA ARG A 54 -3.82 -4.03 19.91
C ARG A 54 -3.90 -4.28 18.41
N CYS A 55 -3.14 -5.26 17.92
CA CYS A 55 -3.12 -5.62 16.52
C CYS A 55 -4.02 -6.85 16.28
N ASN A 56 -5.28 -6.61 15.89
CA ASN A 56 -6.29 -7.61 15.56
C ASN A 56 -6.82 -7.48 14.11
N GLY A 57 -6.12 -6.75 13.24
CA GLY A 57 -6.60 -6.37 11.90
C GLY A 57 -6.99 -7.55 11.00
N LEU A 58 -6.26 -8.67 11.03
CA LEU A 58 -6.62 -9.87 10.24
C LEU A 58 -7.95 -10.48 10.70
N LEU A 59 -8.13 -10.64 12.02
CA LEU A 59 -9.36 -11.19 12.57
C LEU A 59 -10.55 -10.27 12.30
N SER A 60 -10.36 -8.94 12.44
CA SER A 60 -11.37 -7.96 12.05
C SER A 60 -11.71 -8.08 10.56
N LEU A 61 -10.71 -8.13 9.66
CA LEU A 61 -11.00 -8.28 8.24
C LEU A 61 -11.80 -9.55 7.92
N LEU A 62 -11.41 -10.69 8.47
CA LEU A 62 -12.10 -11.97 8.24
C LEU A 62 -13.55 -11.93 8.75
N LEU A 63 -13.78 -11.34 9.92
CA LEU A 63 -15.13 -11.16 10.46
C LEU A 63 -15.97 -10.27 9.54
N LEU A 64 -15.42 -9.14 9.09
CA LEU A 64 -16.10 -8.23 8.17
C LEU A 64 -16.46 -8.92 6.85
N LEU A 65 -15.51 -9.67 6.25
CA LEU A 65 -15.75 -10.42 5.02
C LEU A 65 -16.86 -11.47 5.21
N GLY A 66 -16.88 -12.18 6.35
CA GLY A 66 -17.94 -13.14 6.66
C GLY A 66 -19.32 -12.47 6.79
N LEU A 67 -19.39 -11.32 7.47
CA LEU A 67 -20.61 -10.52 7.58
C LEU A 67 -21.10 -10.05 6.20
N CYS A 68 -20.20 -9.49 5.38
CA CYS A 68 -20.53 -9.06 4.02
C CYS A 68 -20.98 -10.23 3.15
N ALA A 69 -20.29 -11.37 3.19
CA ALA A 69 -20.67 -12.57 2.43
C ALA A 69 -22.07 -13.06 2.82
N ARG A 70 -22.42 -13.01 4.11
CA ARG A 70 -23.77 -13.35 4.59
C ARG A 70 -24.83 -12.37 4.07
N CYS A 71 -24.53 -11.06 4.05
CA CYS A 71 -25.43 -10.06 3.50
C CYS A 71 -25.61 -10.18 1.98
N LEU A 72 -24.58 -10.60 1.26
CA LEU A 72 -24.59 -10.79 -0.19
C LEU A 72 -25.18 -12.14 -0.63
N HIS A 73 -25.38 -13.08 0.30
CA HIS A 73 -25.94 -14.40 0.02
C HIS A 73 -27.40 -14.29 -0.43
N GLY A 74 -27.61 -14.31 -1.75
CA GLY A 74 -28.92 -14.13 -2.40
C GLY A 74 -29.01 -12.92 -3.34
N MET A 75 -27.94 -12.15 -3.49
CA MET A 75 -27.83 -11.09 -4.51
C MET A 75 -27.08 -11.62 -5.73
N ASP A 76 -27.70 -11.58 -6.91
CA ASP A 76 -27.02 -11.89 -8.18
C ASP A 76 -26.00 -10.77 -8.51
N VAL A 77 -24.74 -10.99 -8.14
CA VAL A 77 -23.64 -10.12 -8.52
C VAL A 77 -23.12 -10.57 -9.89
N PRO A 78 -23.17 -9.72 -10.94
CA PRO A 78 -22.68 -10.10 -12.25
C PRO A 78 -21.16 -10.25 -12.23
N TYR A 79 -20.66 -11.49 -12.21
CA TYR A 79 -19.26 -11.81 -12.47
C TYR A 79 -19.08 -11.98 -13.98
N GLY A 80 -18.57 -10.96 -14.68
CA GLY A 80 -18.71 -10.92 -16.14
C GLY A 80 -17.46 -10.78 -17.01
N GLU A 81 -16.37 -10.16 -16.56
CA GLU A 81 -15.31 -9.71 -17.50
C GLU A 81 -13.90 -10.06 -16.98
N LEU A 82 -13.04 -10.60 -17.86
CA LEU A 82 -11.67 -11.03 -17.51
C LEU A 82 -10.84 -9.89 -16.91
N ALA A 83 -10.96 -8.67 -17.45
CA ALA A 83 -10.29 -7.48 -16.94
C ALA A 83 -10.73 -7.11 -15.51
N TYR A 84 -12.05 -7.12 -15.26
CA TYR A 84 -12.62 -6.87 -13.93
C TYR A 84 -12.19 -7.96 -12.93
N SER A 85 -12.22 -9.22 -13.36
CA SER A 85 -11.76 -10.37 -12.57
C SER A 85 -10.28 -10.23 -12.20
N LEU A 86 -9.43 -9.80 -13.13
CA LEU A 86 -8.00 -9.65 -12.91
C LEU A 86 -7.68 -8.54 -11.91
N CYS A 87 -8.26 -7.34 -12.09
CA CYS A 87 -8.08 -6.22 -11.16
C CYS A 87 -8.57 -6.57 -9.74
N LEU A 88 -9.75 -7.18 -9.63
CA LEU A 88 -10.32 -7.57 -8.35
C LEU A 88 -9.50 -8.67 -7.67
N LYS A 89 -9.06 -9.69 -8.42
CA LYS A 89 -8.21 -10.76 -7.91
C LYS A 89 -6.84 -10.26 -7.48
N TYR A 90 -6.20 -9.38 -8.24
CA TYR A 90 -4.89 -8.82 -7.87
C TYR A 90 -4.99 -7.99 -6.60
N ARG A 91 -6.05 -7.18 -6.48
CA ARG A 91 -6.28 -6.40 -5.28
C ARG A 91 -6.64 -7.27 -4.07
N ALA A 92 -7.51 -8.26 -4.26
CA ALA A 92 -7.85 -9.21 -3.20
C ALA A 92 -6.60 -10.00 -2.76
N LEU A 93 -5.75 -10.40 -3.71
CA LEU A 93 -4.49 -11.09 -3.46
C LEU A 93 -3.48 -10.20 -2.74
N SER A 94 -3.28 -8.95 -3.17
CA SER A 94 -2.38 -8.01 -2.50
C SER A 94 -2.85 -7.72 -1.08
N CYS A 95 -4.13 -7.42 -0.88
CA CYS A 95 -4.70 -7.20 0.44
C CYS A 95 -4.56 -8.44 1.33
N SER A 96 -4.86 -9.64 0.80
CA SER A 96 -4.72 -10.89 1.56
C SER A 96 -3.26 -11.16 1.95
N LEU A 97 -2.30 -10.94 1.05
CA LEU A 97 -0.87 -11.14 1.32
C LEU A 97 -0.27 -10.10 2.27
N GLU A 98 -0.85 -8.90 2.32
CA GLU A 98 -0.51 -7.88 3.31
C GLU A 98 -1.04 -8.25 4.69
N VAL A 99 -2.30 -8.67 4.77
CA VAL A 99 -3.00 -8.96 6.03
C VAL A 99 -2.55 -10.28 6.65
N LEU A 100 -2.27 -11.31 5.83
CA LEU A 100 -1.72 -12.60 6.26
C LEU A 100 -0.24 -12.52 6.67
N ASN A 101 0.42 -11.37 6.49
CA ASN A 101 1.80 -11.22 6.90
C ASN A 101 1.90 -10.62 8.31
N PRO A 102 2.18 -11.42 9.35
CA PRO A 102 2.33 -10.93 10.72
C PRO A 102 3.48 -9.93 10.91
N HIS A 103 4.39 -9.81 9.92
CA HIS A 103 5.48 -8.82 9.94
C HIS A 103 5.02 -7.38 9.69
N PHE A 104 3.85 -7.16 9.08
CA PHE A 104 3.32 -5.81 8.88
C PHE A 104 2.82 -5.18 10.19
N MET A 105 2.56 -5.99 11.21
CA MET A 105 2.06 -5.55 12.51
C MET A 105 3.16 -5.13 13.50
N GLY A 106 4.45 -5.22 13.14
CA GLY A 106 5.52 -5.17 14.14
C GLY A 106 6.66 -4.17 13.92
N VAL A 107 7.08 -3.84 12.70
CA VAL A 107 8.40 -3.20 12.52
C VAL A 107 8.39 -2.25 11.33
N ASP A 108 8.14 -0.98 11.65
CA ASP A 108 8.35 0.26 10.89
C ASP A 108 7.07 1.09 10.96
N LEU A 109 6.83 1.74 12.12
CA LEU A 109 5.75 2.73 12.20
C LEU A 109 5.98 3.77 11.10
N LYS A 110 4.98 3.94 10.24
CA LYS A 110 5.02 4.90 9.14
C LYS A 110 5.07 6.32 9.72
N TRP A 111 5.59 7.24 8.91
CA TRP A 111 5.75 8.65 9.27
C TRP A 111 4.45 9.28 9.78
N ASP A 112 3.32 8.90 9.19
CA ASP A 112 1.97 9.31 9.56
C ASP A 112 1.62 9.02 11.03
N ILE A 113 2.23 7.99 11.63
CA ILE A 113 2.00 7.59 13.02
C ILE A 113 3.04 8.23 13.97
N ILE A 114 4.30 8.37 13.54
CA ILE A 114 5.39 8.80 14.44
C ILE A 114 5.63 10.30 14.47
N ALA A 115 5.24 11.03 13.41
CA ALA A 115 5.66 12.41 13.23
C ALA A 115 4.54 13.35 12.80
N GLU A 116 3.58 12.86 12.02
CA GLU A 116 2.43 13.69 11.63
C GLU A 116 1.38 13.71 12.73
N ARG A 117 0.79 14.89 12.97
CA ARG A 117 -0.32 15.04 13.92
C ARG A 117 -1.62 14.69 13.22
N LEU A 118 -2.51 13.98 13.91
CA LEU A 118 -3.84 13.69 13.38
C LEU A 118 -4.57 15.01 13.08
N GLY A 119 -5.10 15.10 11.85
CA GLY A 119 -5.84 16.27 11.37
C GLY A 119 -6.65 15.93 10.13
N PHE A 120 -7.31 16.93 9.57
CA PHE A 120 -8.22 16.76 8.43
C PHE A 120 -7.57 16.02 7.26
N MET A 121 -6.33 16.35 6.91
CA MET A 121 -5.61 15.70 5.80
C MET A 121 -5.53 14.17 5.96
N LEU A 122 -5.17 13.67 7.14
CA LEU A 122 -5.04 12.23 7.39
C LEU A 122 -6.41 11.56 7.42
N VAL A 123 -7.39 12.15 8.11
CA VAL A 123 -8.76 11.61 8.18
C VAL A 123 -9.42 11.55 6.79
N PHE A 124 -9.30 12.62 6.01
CA PHE A 124 -9.79 12.66 4.63
C PHE A 124 -9.04 11.67 3.74
N GLY A 125 -7.72 11.58 3.88
CA GLY A 125 -6.88 10.62 3.19
C GLY A 125 -7.36 9.19 3.36
N ASP A 126 -7.57 8.78 4.62
CA ASP A 126 -7.91 7.41 5.00
C ASP A 126 -9.37 7.05 4.68
N LEU A 127 -10.32 7.94 4.96
CA LEU A 127 -11.76 7.65 4.84
C LEU A 127 -12.35 7.97 3.47
N VAL A 128 -11.76 8.90 2.73
CA VAL A 128 -12.35 9.40 1.47
C VAL A 128 -11.38 9.24 0.31
N PHE A 129 -10.17 9.76 0.40
CA PHE A 129 -9.27 9.74 -0.75
C PHE A 129 -8.93 8.31 -1.17
N ILE A 130 -8.42 7.48 -0.26
CA ILE A 130 -8.00 6.11 -0.59
C ILE A 130 -9.18 5.24 -1.09
N PRO A 131 -10.30 5.09 -0.36
CA PRO A 131 -11.37 4.17 -0.78
C PRO A 131 -11.99 4.54 -2.13
N PHE A 132 -12.15 5.83 -2.41
CA PHE A 132 -12.86 6.30 -3.61
C PHE A 132 -11.93 6.47 -4.81
N THR A 133 -10.66 6.84 -4.62
CA THR A 133 -9.72 6.96 -5.75
C THR A 133 -9.07 5.64 -6.11
N PHE A 134 -8.78 4.78 -5.13
CA PHE A 134 -8.11 3.53 -5.45
C PHE A 134 -9.08 2.57 -6.11
N THR A 135 -10.40 2.71 -5.98
CA THR A 135 -11.40 1.84 -6.62
C THR A 135 -11.79 2.27 -8.04
N ILE A 136 -11.22 3.35 -8.57
CA ILE A 136 -11.55 3.90 -9.90
C ILE A 136 -11.48 2.84 -11.01
N GLN A 137 -10.48 1.94 -10.98
CA GLN A 137 -10.33 0.88 -11.98
C GLN A 137 -11.54 -0.07 -12.00
N GLY A 138 -12.08 -0.40 -10.82
CA GLY A 138 -13.27 -1.23 -10.70
C GLY A 138 -14.49 -0.54 -11.31
N TRP A 139 -14.72 0.74 -10.97
CA TRP A 139 -15.80 1.54 -11.55
C TRP A 139 -15.68 1.71 -13.06
N TRP A 140 -14.45 1.89 -13.55
CA TRP A 140 -14.17 1.99 -14.99
C TRP A 140 -14.57 0.71 -15.72
N LEU A 141 -14.13 -0.45 -15.22
CA LEU A 141 -14.39 -1.75 -15.83
C LEU A 141 -15.86 -2.20 -15.74
N LEU A 142 -16.63 -1.67 -14.78
CA LEU A 142 -18.08 -1.90 -14.73
C LEU A 142 -18.84 -1.19 -15.85
N ARG A 143 -18.30 -0.10 -16.40
CA ARG A 143 -18.96 0.74 -17.42
C ARG A 143 -18.35 0.58 -18.81
N ASN A 144 -17.13 0.05 -18.90
CA ASN A 144 -16.38 -0.08 -20.14
C ASN A 144 -16.04 -1.54 -20.37
N LYS A 145 -16.43 -2.07 -21.53
CA LYS A 145 -15.98 -3.39 -21.97
C LYS A 145 -14.53 -3.25 -22.47
N VAL A 146 -13.61 -3.86 -21.76
CA VAL A 146 -12.18 -3.85 -22.11
C VAL A 146 -11.75 -5.28 -22.40
N GLU A 147 -11.53 -5.57 -23.67
CA GLU A 147 -11.00 -6.86 -24.11
C GLU A 147 -9.48 -6.86 -23.96
N LEU A 148 -8.96 -7.71 -23.08
CA LEU A 148 -7.52 -7.95 -22.97
C LEU A 148 -7.12 -9.14 -23.83
N SER A 149 -6.12 -8.94 -24.69
CA SER A 149 -5.44 -10.06 -25.32
C SER A 149 -4.73 -10.92 -24.26
N LEU A 150 -4.59 -12.21 -24.54
CA LEU A 150 -3.85 -13.13 -23.66
C LEU A 150 -2.42 -12.62 -23.39
N LEU A 151 -1.76 -12.07 -24.42
CA LEU A 151 -0.42 -11.48 -24.27
C LEU A 151 -0.41 -10.31 -23.29
N ALA A 152 -1.36 -9.38 -23.41
CA ALA A 152 -1.47 -8.25 -22.49
C ALA A 152 -1.72 -8.72 -21.05
N ALA A 153 -2.57 -9.73 -20.86
CA ALA A 153 -2.82 -10.34 -19.55
C ALA A 153 -1.56 -11.01 -18.98
N MET A 154 -0.81 -11.76 -19.78
CA MET A 154 0.45 -12.40 -19.37
C MET A 154 1.52 -11.37 -18.97
N VAL A 155 1.71 -10.31 -19.76
CA VAL A 155 2.63 -9.22 -19.44
C VAL A 155 2.22 -8.53 -18.15
N ASN A 156 0.93 -8.27 -17.95
CA ASN A 156 0.43 -7.66 -16.72
C ASN A 156 0.66 -8.55 -15.49
N CYS A 157 0.42 -9.88 -15.60
CA CYS A 157 0.77 -10.85 -14.56
C CYS A 157 2.25 -10.77 -14.20
N PHE A 158 3.13 -10.69 -15.20
CA PHE A 158 4.56 -10.60 -14.98
C PHE A 158 4.96 -9.32 -14.25
N ILE A 159 4.39 -8.17 -14.63
CA ILE A 159 4.60 -6.88 -13.95
C ILE A 159 4.15 -6.97 -12.49
N PHE A 160 2.96 -7.53 -12.23
CA PHE A 160 2.45 -7.72 -10.86
C PHE A 160 3.40 -8.59 -10.03
N VAL A 161 3.82 -9.75 -10.56
CA VAL A 161 4.71 -10.68 -9.85
C VAL A 161 6.06 -10.05 -9.55
N ILE A 162 6.67 -9.37 -10.53
CA ILE A 162 7.94 -8.65 -10.30
C ILE A 162 7.76 -7.56 -9.25
N GLY A 163 6.75 -6.71 -9.39
CA GLY A 163 6.46 -5.63 -8.45
C GLY A 163 6.31 -6.16 -7.03
N TYR A 164 5.53 -7.24 -6.87
CA TYR A 164 5.35 -7.92 -5.59
C TYR A 164 6.65 -8.47 -5.01
N LEU A 165 7.43 -9.21 -5.82
CA LEU A 165 8.69 -9.81 -5.37
C LEU A 165 9.72 -8.75 -4.97
N VAL A 166 9.82 -7.64 -5.71
CA VAL A 166 10.72 -6.53 -5.37
C VAL A 166 10.25 -5.81 -4.10
N PHE A 167 8.98 -5.42 -4.04
CA PHE A 167 8.43 -4.71 -2.88
C PHE A 167 8.60 -5.53 -1.59
N ARG A 168 8.19 -6.80 -1.63
CA ARG A 168 8.24 -7.69 -0.46
C ARG A 168 9.66 -8.16 -0.16
N GLY A 169 10.44 -8.47 -1.19
CA GLY A 169 11.82 -8.87 -1.06
C GLY A 169 12.65 -7.81 -0.37
N ALA A 170 12.56 -6.54 -0.81
CA ALA A 170 13.29 -5.43 -0.23
C ALA A 170 12.92 -5.19 1.25
N ASN A 171 11.63 -5.18 1.57
CA ASN A 171 11.16 -4.99 2.95
C ASN A 171 11.53 -6.17 3.86
N LYS A 172 11.36 -7.42 3.40
CA LYS A 172 11.78 -8.62 4.14
C LYS A 172 13.28 -8.60 4.40
N GLN A 173 14.08 -8.24 3.39
CA GLN A 173 15.54 -8.16 3.51
C GLN A 173 15.95 -7.13 4.56
N LYS A 174 15.37 -5.91 4.53
CA LYS A 174 15.62 -4.86 5.53
C LYS A 174 15.30 -5.36 6.94
N HIS A 175 14.17 -6.02 7.10
CA HIS A 175 13.72 -6.53 8.39
C HIS A 175 14.63 -7.64 8.93
N VAL A 176 14.97 -8.63 8.10
CA VAL A 176 15.91 -9.71 8.48
C VAL A 176 17.26 -9.12 8.86
N PHE A 177 17.76 -8.14 8.10
CA PHE A 177 19.01 -7.45 8.41
C PHE A 177 18.95 -6.73 9.78
N LYS A 178 17.86 -6.02 10.09
CA LYS A 178 17.68 -5.37 11.40
C LYS A 178 17.68 -6.36 12.57
N LYS A 179 17.18 -7.59 12.36
CA LYS A 179 17.16 -8.65 13.39
C LYS A 179 18.49 -9.39 13.51
N ASN A 180 19.10 -9.70 12.38
CA ASN A 180 20.37 -10.43 12.30
C ASN A 180 21.25 -9.78 11.23
N PRO A 181 22.13 -8.83 11.63
CA PRO A 181 23.01 -8.12 10.70
C PRO A 181 24.04 -9.02 9.99
N LYS A 182 24.21 -10.29 10.41
CA LYS A 182 25.11 -11.26 9.79
C LYS A 182 24.40 -12.21 8.82
N ALA A 183 23.08 -12.11 8.69
CA ALA A 183 22.31 -12.96 7.78
C ALA A 183 22.78 -12.79 6.33
N LEU A 184 22.95 -13.90 5.62
CA LEU A 184 23.33 -13.89 4.21
C LEU A 184 22.26 -13.24 3.35
N ILE A 185 22.70 -12.46 2.37
CA ILE A 185 21.86 -11.80 1.38
C ILE A 185 22.22 -12.38 0.02
N TRP A 186 21.26 -13.08 -0.59
CA TRP A 186 21.46 -13.77 -1.87
C TRP A 186 22.72 -14.65 -1.88
N GLY A 187 22.94 -15.40 -0.80
CA GLY A 187 24.06 -16.34 -0.64
C GLY A 187 25.40 -15.68 -0.27
N LYS A 188 25.48 -14.36 -0.16
CA LYS A 188 26.72 -13.62 0.16
C LYS A 188 26.62 -12.88 1.50
N PRO A 189 27.74 -12.63 2.20
CA PRO A 189 27.73 -11.79 3.39
C PRO A 189 27.24 -10.36 3.05
N PRO A 190 26.51 -9.71 3.97
CA PRO A 190 25.98 -8.37 3.74
C PRO A 190 27.10 -7.34 3.59
N LYS A 191 27.01 -6.47 2.57
CA LYS A 191 27.91 -5.32 2.43
C LYS A 191 27.30 -4.14 3.18
N LEU A 192 28.05 -3.58 4.12
CA LEU A 192 27.59 -2.49 4.99
C LEU A 192 28.43 -1.23 4.81
N VAL A 193 27.78 -0.07 4.96
CA VAL A 193 28.43 1.25 5.02
C VAL A 193 28.34 1.77 6.44
N GLY A 194 29.48 2.18 7.00
CA GLY A 194 29.61 2.61 8.39
C GLY A 194 29.09 1.58 9.42
N GLY A 195 29.08 0.29 9.08
CA GLY A 195 28.56 -0.80 9.91
C GLY A 195 27.04 -0.78 10.18
N LYS A 196 26.30 0.16 9.57
CA LYS A 196 24.88 0.41 9.89
C LYS A 196 23.95 0.33 8.68
N LEU A 197 24.39 0.81 7.52
CA LEU A 197 23.55 0.89 6.32
C LEU A 197 23.81 -0.28 5.39
N LEU A 198 22.74 -0.89 4.88
CA LEU A 198 22.82 -2.04 4.01
C LEU A 198 23.02 -1.62 2.55
N ALA A 199 24.12 -2.06 1.92
CA ALA A 199 24.48 -1.76 0.54
C ALA A 199 24.59 -3.04 -0.33
N SER A 200 23.78 -4.06 -0.04
CA SER A 200 23.69 -5.29 -0.84
C SER A 200 22.24 -5.77 -1.03
N GLY A 201 22.02 -6.65 -2.01
CA GLY A 201 20.68 -7.08 -2.44
C GLY A 201 19.87 -5.91 -3.00
N TYR A 202 18.58 -5.81 -2.68
CA TYR A 202 17.71 -4.74 -3.18
C TYR A 202 18.24 -3.34 -2.80
N TRP A 203 18.73 -3.18 -1.57
CA TRP A 203 19.29 -1.93 -1.03
C TRP A 203 20.69 -1.59 -1.56
N GLY A 204 21.31 -2.50 -2.32
CA GLY A 204 22.52 -2.23 -3.10
C GLY A 204 22.24 -1.84 -4.55
N ILE A 205 21.02 -2.10 -5.05
CA ILE A 205 20.60 -1.77 -6.41
C ILE A 205 20.07 -0.32 -6.47
N ALA A 206 19.17 0.02 -5.55
CA ALA A 206 18.63 1.36 -5.39
C ALA A 206 18.27 1.60 -3.92
N ARG A 207 18.41 2.84 -3.45
CA ARG A 207 18.15 3.22 -2.04
C ARG A 207 16.69 3.01 -1.62
N HIS A 208 15.78 3.07 -2.58
CA HIS A 208 14.34 2.87 -2.43
C HIS A 208 13.80 1.86 -3.45
N CYS A 209 14.48 0.72 -3.60
CA CYS A 209 14.03 -0.35 -4.51
C CYS A 209 12.63 -0.90 -4.16
N ASN A 210 12.23 -0.83 -2.88
CA ASN A 210 10.85 -1.12 -2.47
C ASN A 210 9.82 -0.19 -3.15
N TYR A 211 10.13 1.09 -3.36
CA TYR A 211 9.21 2.03 -4.02
C TYR A 211 9.04 1.69 -5.50
N LEU A 212 10.08 1.19 -6.18
CA LEU A 212 9.95 0.65 -7.53
C LEU A 212 8.95 -0.51 -7.59
N GLY A 213 9.05 -1.46 -6.64
CA GLY A 213 8.08 -2.56 -6.55
C GLY A 213 6.64 -2.10 -6.34
N ASP A 214 6.45 -1.06 -5.52
CA ASP A 214 5.14 -0.46 -5.23
C ASP A 214 4.53 0.22 -6.47
N ILE A 215 5.35 0.95 -7.24
CA ILE A 215 4.94 1.57 -8.51
C ILE A 215 4.51 0.52 -9.53
N LEU A 216 5.28 -0.58 -9.66
CA LEU A 216 4.93 -1.68 -10.58
C LEU A 216 3.61 -2.36 -10.18
N LEU A 217 3.39 -2.59 -8.88
CA LEU A 217 2.12 -3.09 -8.37
C LEU A 217 0.97 -2.13 -8.72
N ALA A 218 1.14 -0.83 -8.49
CA ALA A 218 0.10 0.14 -8.78
C ALA A 218 -0.25 0.24 -10.26
N LEU A 219 0.76 0.16 -11.13
CA LEU A 219 0.57 0.09 -12.57
C LEU A 219 -0.21 -1.16 -12.97
N SER A 220 0.12 -2.32 -12.40
CA SER A 220 -0.54 -3.59 -12.75
C SER A 220 -2.04 -3.63 -12.43
N PHE A 221 -2.52 -2.80 -11.51
CA PHE A 221 -3.96 -2.64 -11.24
C PHE A 221 -4.68 -1.82 -12.30
N SER A 222 -3.96 -0.93 -13.00
CA SER A 222 -4.54 0.03 -13.95
C SER A 222 -4.38 -0.43 -15.40
N LEU A 223 -3.34 -1.21 -15.72
CA LEU A 223 -3.10 -1.75 -17.06
C LEU A 223 -4.29 -2.55 -17.65
N PRO A 224 -5.06 -3.36 -16.88
CA PRO A 224 -6.24 -4.04 -17.42
C PRO A 224 -7.38 -3.11 -17.81
N CYS A 225 -7.33 -1.81 -17.50
CA CYS A 225 -8.34 -0.85 -17.92
C CYS A 225 -8.17 -0.38 -19.37
N GLY A 226 -7.10 -0.81 -20.05
CA GLY A 226 -6.75 -0.37 -21.40
C GLY A 226 -6.23 1.07 -21.43
N THR A 227 -5.96 1.58 -22.63
CA THR A 227 -5.33 2.90 -22.84
C THR A 227 -6.30 3.97 -23.33
N SER A 228 -7.60 3.67 -23.40
CA SER A 228 -8.62 4.58 -23.91
C SER A 228 -8.88 5.80 -23.00
N SER A 229 -8.45 5.74 -21.75
CA SER A 229 -8.60 6.84 -20.80
C SER A 229 -7.47 6.89 -19.79
N VAL A 230 -7.13 8.10 -19.36
CA VAL A 230 -6.15 8.36 -18.30
C VAL A 230 -6.73 8.17 -16.90
N ILE A 231 -8.06 8.15 -16.75
CA ILE A 231 -8.75 8.12 -15.45
C ILE A 231 -8.31 6.91 -14.60
N PRO A 232 -8.26 5.66 -15.12
CA PRO A 232 -7.80 4.50 -14.35
C PRO A 232 -6.35 4.60 -13.87
N TYR A 233 -5.53 5.42 -14.54
CA TYR A 233 -4.12 5.64 -14.21
C TYR A 233 -3.91 6.71 -13.14
N PHE A 234 -4.97 7.34 -12.63
CA PHE A 234 -4.86 8.30 -11.53
C PHE A 234 -4.11 7.71 -10.32
N TYR A 235 -4.43 6.47 -9.93
CA TYR A 235 -3.78 5.82 -8.78
C TYR A 235 -2.25 5.67 -8.93
N PRO A 236 -1.72 5.01 -9.97
CA PRO A 236 -0.27 4.89 -10.14
C PRO A 236 0.41 6.25 -10.34
N THR A 237 -0.23 7.22 -11.00
CA THR A 237 0.32 8.58 -11.14
C THR A 237 0.41 9.30 -9.79
N TYR A 238 -0.67 9.26 -8.99
CA TYR A 238 -0.67 9.82 -7.64
C TYR A 238 0.40 9.15 -6.77
N LEU A 239 0.47 7.82 -6.78
CA LEU A 239 1.44 7.07 -5.99
C LEU A 239 2.88 7.41 -6.41
N PHE A 240 3.15 7.53 -7.71
CA PHE A 240 4.47 7.94 -8.21
C PHE A 240 4.89 9.30 -7.64
N ILE A 241 4.02 10.31 -7.72
CA ILE A 241 4.29 11.65 -7.18
C ILE A 241 4.52 11.58 -5.66
N LEU A 242 3.65 10.85 -4.94
CA LEU A 242 3.77 10.66 -3.50
C LEU A 242 5.11 10.02 -3.12
N LEU A 243 5.54 8.99 -3.84
CA LEU A 243 6.77 8.26 -3.57
C LEU A 243 8.02 9.10 -3.87
N ILE A 244 8.00 9.97 -4.89
CA ILE A 244 9.09 10.93 -5.14
C ILE A 244 9.21 11.92 -3.99
N TRP A 245 8.08 12.48 -3.52
CA TRP A 245 8.08 13.37 -2.36
C TRP A 245 8.56 12.67 -1.10
N ARG A 246 8.11 11.43 -0.89
CA ARG A 246 8.48 10.61 0.26
C ARG A 246 9.96 10.25 0.26
N GLU A 247 10.50 9.83 -0.89
CA GLU A 247 11.92 9.54 -1.07
C GLU A 247 12.78 10.75 -0.71
N ARG A 248 12.47 11.94 -1.25
CA ARG A 248 13.22 13.17 -0.92
C ARG A 248 13.23 13.50 0.58
N ARG A 249 12.08 13.30 1.24
CA ARG A 249 11.96 13.50 2.69
C ARG A 249 12.80 12.48 3.46
N ASP A 250 12.76 11.21 3.05
CA ASP A 250 13.53 10.14 3.66
C ASP A 250 15.05 10.37 3.46
N GLU A 251 15.49 10.81 2.28
CA GLU A 251 16.89 11.15 2.00
C GLU A 251 17.39 12.29 2.89
N ALA A 252 16.62 13.38 3.02
CA ALA A 252 17.00 14.52 3.87
C ALA A 252 17.22 14.08 5.32
N ARG A 253 16.29 13.27 5.85
CA ARG A 253 16.37 12.73 7.22
C ARG A 253 17.53 11.75 7.40
N CYS A 254 17.77 10.88 6.42
CA CYS A 254 18.90 9.96 6.46
C CYS A 254 20.23 10.70 6.39
N SER A 255 20.32 11.77 5.61
CA SER A 255 21.48 12.65 5.56
C SER A 255 21.75 13.31 6.91
N GLU A 256 20.74 13.89 7.56
CA GLU A 256 20.87 14.49 8.90
C GLU A 256 21.29 13.47 9.96
N LYS A 257 20.72 12.25 9.88
CA LYS A 257 20.95 11.19 10.88
C LYS A 257 22.31 10.49 10.73
N TYR A 258 22.72 10.19 9.50
CA TYR A 258 23.90 9.37 9.21
C TYR A 258 25.10 10.17 8.71
N LYS A 259 24.92 11.46 8.36
CA LYS A 259 25.97 12.41 7.99
C LYS A 259 26.94 11.83 6.94
N GLU A 260 28.25 11.75 7.23
CA GLU A 260 29.27 11.30 6.30
C GLU A 260 29.04 9.85 5.81
N ILE A 261 28.48 8.99 6.68
CA ILE A 261 28.13 7.60 6.32
C ILE A 261 27.05 7.59 5.24
N TRP A 262 26.12 8.55 5.26
CA TRP A 262 25.10 8.68 4.23
C TRP A 262 25.71 9.05 2.88
N VAL A 263 26.67 9.97 2.87
CA VAL A 263 27.38 10.39 1.66
C VAL A 263 28.12 9.21 1.03
N GLU A 264 28.82 8.41 1.83
CA GLU A 264 29.47 7.18 1.36
C GLU A 264 28.45 6.18 0.80
N TYR A 265 27.31 6.01 1.46
CA TYR A 265 26.25 5.13 0.99
C TYR A 265 25.67 5.60 -0.36
N CYS A 266 25.43 6.90 -0.53
CA CYS A 266 24.95 7.47 -1.78
C CYS A 266 25.96 7.32 -2.92
N LYS A 267 27.27 7.34 -2.65
CA LYS A 267 28.30 7.07 -3.66
C LYS A 267 28.27 5.62 -4.14
N LEU A 268 28.02 4.67 -3.24
CA LEU A 268 27.95 3.24 -3.57
C LEU A 268 26.63 2.84 -4.24
N VAL A 269 25.53 3.47 -3.84
CA VAL A 269 24.19 3.20 -4.37
C VAL A 269 23.62 4.52 -4.89
N PRO A 270 24.00 4.97 -6.09
CA PRO A 270 23.66 6.31 -6.59
C PRO A 270 22.18 6.46 -6.94
N TRP A 271 21.50 5.36 -7.30
CA TRP A 271 20.11 5.35 -7.73
C TRP A 271 19.14 5.41 -6.54
N ARG A 272 18.14 6.26 -6.66
CA ARG A 272 17.09 6.47 -5.66
C ARG A 272 16.01 5.40 -5.79
N ILE A 273 15.28 5.39 -6.90
CA ILE A 273 14.15 4.47 -7.13
C ILE A 273 14.38 3.60 -8.36
N PHE A 274 14.77 4.22 -9.49
CA PHE A 274 14.94 3.57 -10.78
C PHE A 274 16.42 3.35 -11.06
N PRO A 275 16.92 2.11 -11.00
CA PRO A 275 18.31 1.82 -11.30
C PRO A 275 18.67 2.34 -12.69
N TYR A 276 19.83 3.00 -12.79
CA TYR A 276 20.36 3.57 -14.04
C TYR A 276 19.60 4.78 -14.61
N VAL A 277 18.58 5.30 -13.91
CA VAL A 277 17.78 6.44 -14.37
C VAL A 277 17.65 7.53 -13.30
N TYR A 278 17.19 7.17 -12.09
CA TYR A 278 16.90 8.10 -10.99
C TYR A 278 17.14 7.44 -9.63
#